data_AF-A0A179S9G2-F1
#
_entry.id   AF-A0A179S9G2-F1
#
_cell.length_a   1.000
_cell.length_b   1.000
_cell.length_c   1.000
_cell.angle_alpha   90.00
_cell.angle_beta   90.00
_cell.angle_gamma   90.00
#
_symmetry.space_group_name_H-M   'P 1'
#
loop_
_entity.id
_entity.type
_entity.pdbx_description
1 polymer ?
#
loop_
_entity_poly.entity_id
_entity_poly.type
_entity_poly.pdbx_seq_one_letter_code
_entity_poly.pdbx_strand_id
1 'polypeptide(L)'
;MTPRDLVALAGRALTGTDDWAKALARELGRHHPDGPRETIDPRSVSRWRTGAMEVLPWAMAALPTILRDHATELDDEADRLRARAGRLLDAAAEIEAELPEPPGPRR
;
A
#
# COMPACT_ATOMS: atom_id res chain seq x y z
N MET A 1 -9.28 15.47 16.84
CA MET A 1 -9.04 14.03 16.60
C MET A 1 -8.23 13.48 17.75
N THR A 2 -8.61 12.31 18.26
CA THR A 2 -7.86 11.60 19.32
C THR A 2 -6.67 10.83 18.73
N PRO A 3 -5.68 10.42 19.54
CA PRO A 3 -4.62 9.51 19.08
C PRO A 3 -5.16 8.24 18.43
N ARG A 4 -6.26 7.69 18.98
CA ARG A 4 -6.97 6.55 18.42
C ARG A 4 -7.50 6.84 17.01
N ASP A 5 -8.11 8.00 16.79
CA ASP A 5 -8.63 8.40 15.48
C ASP A 5 -7.51 8.50 14.45
N LEU A 6 -6.35 9.01 14.86
CA LEU A 6 -5.17 9.16 14.00
C LEU A 6 -4.55 7.83 13.62
N VAL A 7 -4.45 6.88 14.55
CA VAL A 7 -4.01 5.49 14.26
C VAL A 7 -4.97 4.82 13.29
N ALA A 8 -6.28 4.97 13.49
CA ALA A 8 -7.28 4.38 12.60
C ALA A 8 -7.27 5.02 11.21
N LEU A 9 -7.04 6.34 11.12
CA LEU A 9 -6.84 7.05 9.87
C LEU A 9 -5.62 6.50 9.11
N ALA A 10 -4.47 6.43 9.79
CA ALA A 10 -3.24 5.93 9.19
C ALA A 10 -3.36 4.46 8.74
N GLY A 11 -3.95 3.61 9.58
CA GLY A 11 -4.19 2.21 9.25
C GLY A 11 -5.04 2.04 7.99
N ARG A 12 -6.17 2.74 7.89
CA ARG A 12 -7.01 2.69 6.68
C ARG A 12 -6.31 3.26 5.45
N ALA A 13 -5.50 4.31 5.62
CA ALA A 13 -4.73 4.87 4.51
C ALA A 13 -3.70 3.88 3.95
N LEU A 14 -3.11 3.03 4.80
CA LEU A 14 -2.13 2.01 4.39
C LEU A 14 -2.74 0.83 3.62
N THR A 15 -3.98 0.43 3.93
CA THR A 15 -4.55 -0.82 3.37
C THR A 15 -5.78 -0.61 2.52
N GLY A 16 -6.43 0.56 2.60
CA GLY A 16 -7.76 0.79 2.03
C GLY A 16 -8.88 0.01 2.73
N THR A 17 -8.62 -0.66 3.85
CA THR A 17 -9.57 -1.55 4.53
C THR A 17 -9.55 -1.35 6.05
N ASP A 18 -10.52 -1.92 6.77
CA ASP A 18 -10.56 -1.92 8.24
C ASP A 18 -9.68 -3.01 8.90
N ASP A 19 -9.10 -3.93 8.12
CA ASP A 19 -8.15 -4.96 8.61
C ASP A 19 -6.70 -4.48 8.50
N TRP A 20 -6.42 -3.31 9.08
CA TRP A 20 -5.12 -2.65 8.97
C TRP A 20 -4.15 -2.97 10.11
N ALA A 21 -4.59 -3.67 11.16
CA ALA A 21 -3.80 -3.82 12.39
C ALA A 21 -2.46 -4.53 12.14
N LYS A 22 -2.44 -5.59 11.33
CA LYS A 22 -1.22 -6.32 10.97
C LYS A 22 -0.30 -5.49 10.05
N ALA A 23 -0.87 -4.76 9.10
CA ALA A 23 -0.10 -3.91 8.19
C ALA A 23 0.59 -2.77 8.97
N LEU A 24 -0.17 -2.04 9.78
CA LEU A 24 0.37 -0.95 10.58
C LEU A 24 1.39 -1.44 11.62
N ALA A 25 1.21 -2.64 12.19
CA ALA A 25 2.19 -3.23 13.11
C ALA A 25 3.54 -3.53 12.43
N ARG A 26 3.53 -3.97 11.17
CA ARG A 26 4.76 -4.17 10.38
C ARG A 26 5.46 -2.84 10.10
N GLU A 27 4.72 -1.84 9.63
CA GLU A 27 5.30 -0.52 9.38
C GLU A 27 5.88 0.11 10.66
N LEU A 28 5.14 0.07 11.77
CA LEU A 28 5.66 0.53 13.06
C LEU A 28 6.91 -0.24 13.53
N GLY A 29 7.05 -1.51 13.14
CA GLY A 29 8.27 -2.29 13.38
C GLY A 29 9.49 -1.67 12.69
N ARG A 30 9.35 -1.25 11.44
CA ARG A 30 10.44 -0.62 10.66
C ARG A 30 10.93 0.68 11.29
N HIS A 31 10.04 1.44 11.93
CA HIS A 31 10.33 2.72 12.58
C HIS A 31 10.49 2.63 14.11
N HIS A 32 10.68 1.44 14.66
CA HIS A 32 10.75 1.26 16.10
C HIS A 32 11.95 2.02 16.73
N PRO A 33 11.77 2.72 17.87
CA PRO A 33 12.82 3.56 18.47
C PRO A 33 14.09 2.79 18.86
N ASP A 34 13.96 1.56 19.37
CA ASP A 34 15.11 0.69 19.70
C ASP A 34 15.77 0.02 18.48
N GLY A 35 15.41 0.45 17.27
CA GLY A 35 15.92 -0.09 16.02
C GLY A 35 14.87 -0.87 15.21
N PRO A 36 15.01 -0.90 13.87
CA PRO A 36 14.06 -1.56 12.98
C PRO A 36 13.87 -3.04 13.32
N ARG A 37 12.62 -3.49 13.24
CA ARG A 37 12.22 -4.89 13.41
C ARG A 37 11.11 -5.25 12.44
N GLU A 38 10.89 -6.54 12.22
CA GLU A 38 9.89 -7.03 11.26
C GLU A 38 8.47 -6.55 11.59
N THR A 39 8.11 -6.53 12.87
CA THR A 39 6.79 -6.08 13.34
C THR A 39 6.84 -5.74 14.83
N ILE A 40 5.91 -4.88 15.28
CA ILE A 40 5.48 -4.86 16.69
C ILE A 40 4.34 -5.85 16.92
N ASP A 41 3.90 -6.05 18.16
CA ASP A 41 2.73 -6.91 18.46
C ASP A 41 1.44 -6.32 17.83
N PRO A 42 0.80 -7.01 16.85
CA PRO A 42 -0.45 -6.53 16.25
C PRO A 42 -1.62 -6.43 17.23
N ARG A 43 -1.56 -7.11 18.38
CA ARG A 43 -2.57 -6.97 19.45
C ARG A 43 -2.50 -5.59 20.09
N SER A 44 -1.31 -4.97 20.15
CA SER A 44 -1.15 -3.60 20.63
C SER A 44 -1.93 -2.62 19.76
N VAL A 45 -1.73 -2.73 18.45
CA VAL A 45 -2.43 -1.93 17.43
C VAL A 45 -3.95 -2.17 17.50
N SER A 46 -4.37 -3.43 17.68
CA SER A 46 -5.78 -3.78 17.85
C SER A 46 -6.39 -3.15 19.11
N ARG A 47 -5.64 -3.08 20.22
CA ARG A 47 -6.09 -2.46 21.47
C ARG A 47 -6.15 -0.93 21.38
N TRP A 48 -5.26 -0.30 20.62
CA TRP A 48 -5.37 1.14 20.30
C TRP A 48 -6.67 1.43 19.55
N ARG A 49 -7.00 0.59 18.56
CA ARG A 49 -8.24 0.72 17.77
C ARG A 49 -9.50 0.66 18.63
N THR A 50 -9.52 -0.15 19.68
CA THR A 50 -10.69 -0.29 20.58
C THR A 50 -10.67 0.71 21.74
N GLY A 51 -9.53 1.36 21.99
CA GLY A 51 -9.32 2.18 23.19
C GLY A 51 -9.02 1.36 24.45
N ALA A 52 -8.76 0.05 24.31
CA ALA A 52 -8.34 -0.82 25.42
C ALA A 52 -6.89 -0.57 25.87
N MET A 53 -6.14 0.25 25.12
CA MET A 53 -4.79 0.68 25.44
C MET A 53 -4.53 2.05 24.83
N GLU A 54 -3.77 2.90 25.53
CA GLU A 54 -3.33 4.18 25.00
C GLU A 54 -2.30 3.99 23.87
N VAL A 55 -2.33 4.90 22.91
CA VAL A 55 -1.36 4.92 21.81
C VAL A 55 -0.04 5.46 22.36
N LEU A 56 1.05 4.74 22.07
CA LEU A 56 2.38 5.16 22.52
C LEU A 56 2.84 6.42 21.78
N PRO A 57 3.52 7.38 22.47
CA PRO A 57 3.96 8.63 21.84
C PRO A 57 4.86 8.42 20.61
N TRP A 58 5.78 7.45 20.65
CA TRP A 58 6.66 7.17 19.51
C TRP A 58 5.88 6.63 18.30
N ALA A 59 4.83 5.82 18.53
CA ALA A 59 4.01 5.29 17.47
C ALA A 59 3.24 6.43 16.77
N MET A 60 2.73 7.38 17.57
CA MET A 60 2.12 8.61 17.04
C MET A 60 3.10 9.44 16.22
N ALA A 61 4.35 9.58 16.67
CA ALA A 61 5.38 10.32 15.95
C ALA A 61 5.79 9.62 14.63
N ALA A 62 5.68 8.30 14.55
CA ALA A 62 6.02 7.52 13.36
C ALA A 62 4.96 7.59 12.25
N LEU A 63 3.67 7.80 12.57
CA LEU A 63 2.58 7.75 11.58
C LEU A 63 2.78 8.65 10.36
N PRO A 64 3.20 9.93 10.48
CA PRO A 64 3.40 10.79 9.32
C PRO A 64 4.51 10.30 8.40
N THR A 65 5.58 9.73 8.97
CA THR A 65 6.68 9.14 8.19
C THR A 65 6.20 7.89 7.46
N ILE A 66 5.53 6.99 8.16
CA ILE A 66 4.95 5.76 7.58
C ILE A 66 4.05 6.10 6.37
N LEU A 67 3.20 7.11 6.47
CA LEU A 67 2.31 7.49 5.36
C LEU A 67 3.04 8.14 4.19
N ARG A 68 4.13 8.87 4.43
CA ARG A 68 4.96 9.44 3.35
C ARG A 68 5.74 8.36 2.61
N ASP A 69 6.32 7.42 3.37
CA ASP A 69 7.06 6.30 2.80
C ASP A 69 6.11 5.43 1.97
N HIS A 70 4.92 5.13 2.50
CA HIS A 70 3.90 4.39 1.76
C HIS A 70 3.42 5.12 0.50
N ALA A 71 3.23 6.44 0.55
CA ALA A 71 2.88 7.22 -0.63
C ALA A 71 3.96 7.12 -1.72
N THR A 72 5.23 7.17 -1.32
CA THR A 72 6.37 7.00 -2.23
C THR A 72 6.37 5.61 -2.87
N GLU A 73 6.14 4.56 -2.07
CA GLU A 73 6.01 3.18 -2.58
C GLU A 73 4.86 3.03 -3.59
N LEU A 74 3.73 3.70 -3.35
CA LEU A 74 2.57 3.71 -4.26
C LEU A 74 2.87 4.45 -5.57
N ASP A 75 3.57 5.58 -5.52
CA ASP A 75 4.00 6.31 -6.72
C ASP A 75 4.96 5.45 -7.57
N ASP A 76 5.92 4.78 -6.92
CA ASP A 76 6.85 3.85 -7.58
C ASP A 76 6.11 2.65 -8.23
N GLU A 77 5.08 2.11 -7.58
CA GLU A 77 4.27 1.05 -8.18
C GLU A 77 3.39 1.57 -9.31
N ALA A 78 2.84 2.78 -9.20
CA ALA A 78 2.06 3.41 -10.27
C ALA A 78 2.92 3.58 -11.53
N ASP A 79 4.17 4.03 -11.39
CA ASP A 79 5.10 4.15 -12.52
C ASP A 79 5.47 2.79 -13.12
N ARG A 80 5.70 1.77 -12.28
CA ARG A 80 5.92 0.40 -12.75
C ARG A 80 4.73 -0.14 -13.53
N LEU A 81 3.51 0.10 -13.08
CA LEU A 81 2.29 -0.36 -13.75
C LEU A 81 2.08 0.37 -15.08
N ARG A 82 2.31 1.68 -15.14
CA ARG A 82 2.25 2.47 -16.40
C ARG A 82 3.25 1.93 -17.42
N ALA A 83 4.49 1.65 -17.00
CA ALA A 83 5.51 1.09 -17.88
C ALA A 83 5.13 -0.31 -18.40
N ARG A 84 4.57 -1.17 -17.54
CA ARG A 84 4.07 -2.50 -17.94
C ARG A 84 2.90 -2.39 -18.93
N ALA A 85 1.97 -1.47 -18.70
CA ALA A 85 0.84 -1.23 -19.60
C ALA A 85 1.30 -0.80 -21.00
N GLY A 86 2.31 0.08 -21.09
CA GLY A 86 2.93 0.46 -22.37
C GLY A 86 3.45 -0.75 -23.15
N ARG A 87 4.23 -1.62 -22.49
CA ARG A 87 4.75 -2.85 -23.13
C ARG A 87 3.65 -3.80 -23.61
N LEU A 88 2.55 -3.90 -22.87
CA LEU A 88 1.41 -4.74 -23.28
C LEU A 88 0.70 -4.17 -24.51
N LEU A 89 0.62 -2.84 -24.64
CA LEU A 89 0.06 -2.20 -25.83
C LEU A 89 0.96 -2.40 -27.05
N ASP A 90 2.27 -2.23 -26.89
CA ASP A 90 3.24 -2.47 -27.97
C ASP A 90 3.13 -3.91 -28.48
N ALA A 91 3.14 -4.88 -27.56
CA ALA A 91 2.98 -6.30 -27.90
C ALA A 91 1.62 -6.60 -28.58
N ALA A 92 0.54 -5.95 -28.14
CA ALA A 92 -0.77 -6.13 -28.77
C ALA A 92 -0.79 -5.60 -30.22
N ALA A 93 -0.15 -4.46 -30.47
CA ALA A 93 -0.04 -3.88 -31.82
C ALA A 93 0.83 -4.74 -32.75
N GLU A 94 1.92 -5.32 -32.23
CA GLU A 94 2.75 -6.28 -32.97
C GLU A 94 1.93 -7.51 -33.39
N ILE A 95 1.17 -8.09 -32.45
CA ILE A 95 0.28 -9.23 -32.74
C ILE A 95 -0.76 -8.87 -33.80
N GLU A 96 -1.38 -7.69 -33.71
CA GLU A 96 -2.37 -7.25 -34.69
C GLU A 96 -1.76 -7.07 -36.09
N ALA A 97 -0.54 -6.56 -36.19
CA ALA A 97 0.17 -6.40 -37.46
C ALA A 97 0.56 -7.74 -38.12
N GLU A 98 0.75 -8.80 -37.32
CA GLU A 98 1.06 -10.15 -37.80
C GLU A 98 -0.19 -10.94 -38.25
N LEU A 99 -1.40 -10.49 -37.91
CA LEU A 99 -2.63 -11.17 -38.32
C LEU A 99 -2.89 -10.97 -39.83
N PRO A 100 -3.06 -12.06 -40.60
CA PRO A 100 -3.39 -11.94 -42.02
C PRO A 100 -4.78 -11.32 -42.20
N GLU A 101 -4.94 -10.47 -43.22
CA GLU A 101 -6.25 -9.90 -43.57
C GLU A 101 -7.29 -11.03 -43.73
N PRO A 102 -8.50 -10.87 -43.17
CA PRO A 102 -9.56 -11.84 -43.37
C PRO A 102 -9.86 -11.95 -44.87
N PRO A 103 -10.06 -13.17 -45.40
CA PRO A 103 -10.30 -13.36 -46.82
C PRO A 103 -11.52 -12.53 -47.25
N GLY A 104 -11.31 -11.63 -48.21
CA GLY A 104 -12.34 -10.76 -48.75
C GLY A 104 -13.56 -11.54 -49.29
N PRO A 105 -14.71 -10.87 -49.45
CA PRO A 105 -15.94 -11.53 -49.86
C PRO A 105 -15.76 -12.26 -51.20
N ARG A 106 -16.04 -13.57 -51.22
CA ARG A 106 -16.06 -14.37 -52.45
C ARG A 106 -17.23 -13.86 -53.32
N ARG A 107 -16.92 -13.36 -54.51
CA ARG A 107 -17.91 -12.99 -55.53
C ARG A 107 -18.54 -14.22 -56.17
#